data_AF-A0AAW8YKE6-F1
#
_entry.id   AF-A0AAW8YKE6-F1
#
_cell.length_a   1.000
_cell.length_b   1.000
_cell.length_c   1.000
_cell.angle_alpha   90.00
_cell.angle_beta   90.00
_cell.angle_gamma   90.00
#
_symmetry.space_group_name_H-M   'P 1'
#
loop_
_entity.id
_entity.type
_entity.pdbx_description
1 polymer ?
#
loop_
_entity_poly.entity_id
_entity_poly.type
_entity_poly.pdbx_seq_one_letter_code
_entity_poly.pdbx_strand_id
1 'polypeptide(L)'
;MTISEYYLRLEAYQLRRVEERTNLALQAFFNQMVQTPKSKSNPHPKYDQLDKLYDAEAEISEIRHQFEGLPSKRIEKQERSRMIAERYAAYQKIKERRKQNGGKL
;
A
#
# COMPACT_ATOMS: atom_id res chain seq x y z
N MET A 1 5.11 -23.44 3.53
CA MET A 1 4.48 -22.10 3.58
C MET A 1 3.14 -22.26 4.30
N THR A 2 2.92 -21.56 5.42
CA THR A 2 1.61 -21.60 6.11
C THR A 2 0.59 -20.68 5.42
N ILE A 3 -0.70 -20.88 5.70
CA ILE A 3 -1.78 -20.01 5.18
C ILE A 3 -1.60 -18.57 5.67
N SER A 4 -1.18 -18.38 6.92
CA SER A 4 -0.86 -17.05 7.48
C SER A 4 0.34 -16.39 6.79
N GLU A 5 1.41 -17.15 6.53
CA GLU A 5 2.58 -16.68 5.77
C GLU A 5 2.19 -16.28 4.34
N TYR A 6 1.27 -17.02 3.71
CA TYR A 6 0.75 -16.70 2.39
C TYR A 6 0.01 -15.37 2.38
N TYR A 7 -0.96 -15.16 3.28
CA TYR A 7 -1.72 -13.92 3.33
C TYR A 7 -0.85 -12.71 3.65
N LEU A 8 0.13 -12.85 4.55
CA LEU A 8 1.07 -11.76 4.85
C LEU A 8 1.91 -11.38 3.62
N ARG A 9 2.38 -12.37 2.85
CA ARG A 9 3.12 -12.11 1.61
C ARG A 9 2.23 -11.52 0.53
N LEU A 10 0.97 -11.93 0.46
CA LEU A 10 0.00 -11.38 -0.48
C LEU A 10 -0.32 -9.92 -0.16
N GLU A 11 -0.56 -9.59 1.11
CA GLU A 11 -0.75 -8.20 1.58
C GLU A 11 0.48 -7.35 1.23
N ALA A 12 1.68 -7.80 1.55
CA ALA A 12 2.92 -7.09 1.23
C ALA A 12 3.11 -6.89 -0.29
N TYR A 13 2.76 -7.90 -1.10
CA TYR A 13 2.80 -7.79 -2.56
C TYR A 13 1.81 -6.75 -3.08
N GLN A 14 0.58 -6.73 -2.54
CA GLN A 14 -0.42 -5.74 -2.92
C GLN A 14 0.02 -4.32 -2.53
N LEU A 15 0.59 -4.12 -1.34
CA LEU A 15 1.14 -2.82 -0.91
C LEU A 15 2.28 -2.35 -1.84
N ARG A 16 3.19 -3.25 -2.23
CA ARG A 16 4.23 -2.92 -3.22
C ARG A 16 3.63 -2.51 -4.57
N ARG A 17 2.53 -3.13 -4.99
CA ARG A 17 1.83 -2.77 -6.22
C ARG A 17 1.20 -1.38 -6.14
N VAL A 18 0.77 -0.93 -4.95
CA VAL A 18 0.34 0.46 -4.74
C VAL A 18 1.51 1.41 -5.02
N GLU A 19 2.71 1.12 -4.52
CA GLU A 19 3.89 1.96 -4.78
C GLU A 19 4.19 2.08 -6.28
N GLU A 20 4.10 0.96 -7.01
CA GLU A 20 4.25 0.94 -8.46
C GLU A 20 3.19 1.80 -9.15
N ARG A 21 1.94 1.71 -8.71
CA ARG A 21 0.84 2.55 -9.23
C ARG A 21 1.00 4.01 -8.88
N THR A 22 1.47 4.36 -7.68
CA THR A 22 1.79 5.76 -7.33
C THR A 22 2.84 6.34 -8.27
N ASN A 23 3.86 5.57 -8.63
CA ASN A 23 4.89 6.01 -9.56
C ASN A 23 4.31 6.24 -10.98
N LEU A 24 3.43 5.34 -11.43
CA LEU A 24 2.72 5.49 -12.70
C LEU A 24 1.76 6.69 -12.69
N ALA A 25 1.04 6.90 -11.59
CA ALA A 25 0.15 8.04 -11.41
C ALA A 25 0.94 9.35 -11.41
N LEU A 26 2.09 9.39 -10.74
CA LEU A 26 2.99 10.53 -10.72
C LEU A 26 3.53 10.84 -12.12
N GLN A 27 3.92 9.82 -12.89
CA GLN A 27 4.29 9.98 -14.29
C GLN A 27 3.12 10.53 -15.13
N ALA A 28 1.91 10.00 -14.96
CA ALA A 28 0.72 10.48 -15.66
C ALA A 28 0.35 11.92 -15.27
N PHE A 29 0.53 12.28 -13.99
CA PHE A 29 0.31 13.63 -13.49
C PHE A 29 1.25 14.63 -14.16
N PHE A 30 2.54 14.31 -14.24
CA PHE A 30 3.50 15.16 -14.96
C PHE A 30 3.23 15.22 -16.45
N ASN A 31 2.86 14.11 -17.08
CA ASN A 31 2.44 14.11 -18.48
C ASN A 31 1.25 15.05 -18.71
N GLN A 32 0.27 15.03 -17.81
CA GLN A 32 -0.88 15.94 -17.86
C GLN A 32 -0.43 17.39 -17.68
N MET A 33 0.44 17.70 -16.71
CA MET A 33 0.93 19.07 -16.51
C MET A 33 1.67 19.60 -17.74
N VAL A 34 2.46 18.76 -18.42
CA VAL A 34 3.16 19.13 -19.66
C VAL A 34 2.19 19.31 -20.81
N GLN A 35 1.17 18.46 -20.93
CA GLN A 35 0.18 18.51 -22.01
C GLN A 35 -0.90 19.57 -21.78
N THR A 36 -1.06 20.05 -20.55
CA THR A 36 -2.03 21.09 -20.23
C THR A 36 -1.57 22.38 -20.92
N PRO A 37 -2.31 22.87 -21.92
CA PRO A 37 -1.92 24.09 -22.60
C PRO A 37 -1.96 25.25 -21.60
N LYS A 38 -1.23 26.34 -21.85
CA LYS A 38 -1.32 27.59 -21.07
C LYS A 38 -2.40 28.55 -21.58
N SER A 39 -3.12 28.18 -22.65
CA SER A 39 -4.38 28.82 -23.12
C SER A 39 -5.23 27.92 -24.06
N LYS A 40 -6.57 28.01 -24.07
CA LYS A 40 -7.17 28.53 -25.33
C LYS A 40 -6.93 30.04 -25.29
N SER A 41 -7.24 30.64 -24.12
CA SER A 41 -6.60 31.81 -23.45
C SER A 41 -6.11 31.54 -22.00
N ASN A 42 -6.62 30.55 -21.24
CA ASN A 42 -6.08 30.07 -19.93
C ASN A 42 -6.60 28.64 -19.54
N PRO A 43 -5.81 27.54 -19.54
CA PRO A 43 -6.21 26.17 -19.29
C PRO A 43 -5.53 25.68 -18.04
N HIS A 44 -6.27 24.82 -17.37
CA HIS A 44 -5.87 24.25 -16.12
C HIS A 44 -5.85 22.73 -16.28
N PRO A 45 -4.93 22.05 -15.57
CA PRO A 45 -4.86 20.61 -15.60
C PRO A 45 -6.17 20.02 -15.07
N LYS A 46 -6.58 18.86 -15.58
CA LYS A 46 -7.80 18.18 -15.12
C LYS A 46 -7.76 17.86 -13.61
N TYR A 47 -6.57 17.58 -13.12
CA TYR A 47 -6.26 17.33 -11.71
C TYR A 47 -5.16 18.31 -11.29
N ASP A 48 -5.45 19.12 -10.28
CA ASP A 48 -4.49 20.10 -9.74
C ASP A 48 -3.54 19.48 -8.71
N GLN A 49 -3.89 18.31 -8.18
CA GLN A 49 -3.17 17.60 -7.13
C GLN A 49 -3.08 16.12 -7.49
N LEU A 50 -1.96 15.49 -7.13
CA LEU A 50 -1.72 14.07 -7.37
C LEU A 50 -2.78 13.20 -6.69
N ASP A 51 -3.16 13.53 -5.45
CA ASP A 51 -4.13 12.75 -4.67
C ASP A 51 -5.53 12.75 -5.30
N LYS A 52 -5.87 13.77 -6.09
CA LYS A 52 -7.11 13.80 -6.88
C LYS A 52 -7.07 12.88 -8.10
N LEU A 53 -5.87 12.63 -8.64
CA LEU A 53 -5.66 11.68 -9.73
C LEU A 53 -5.59 10.24 -9.21
N TYR A 54 -4.91 10.02 -8.08
CA TYR A 54 -4.72 8.72 -7.47
C TYR A 54 -4.52 8.85 -5.95
N ASP A 55 -5.51 8.38 -5.20
CA ASP A 55 -5.47 8.37 -3.74
C ASP A 55 -4.83 7.06 -3.23
N ALA A 56 -3.52 7.13 -2.97
CA ALA A 56 -2.77 5.99 -2.47
C ALA A 56 -3.21 5.56 -1.07
N GLU A 57 -3.64 6.50 -0.22
CA GLU A 57 -4.04 6.21 1.15
C GLU A 57 -5.37 5.45 1.17
N ALA A 58 -6.31 5.84 0.31
CA ALA A 58 -7.56 5.11 0.12
C ALA A 58 -7.30 3.67 -0.35
N GLU A 59 -6.44 3.46 -1.37
CA GLU A 59 -6.14 2.11 -1.86
C GLU A 59 -5.43 1.26 -0.80
N ILE A 60 -4.48 1.83 -0.04
CA ILE A 60 -3.83 1.13 1.08
C ILE A 60 -4.85 0.78 2.16
N SER A 61 -5.79 1.68 2.45
CA SER A 61 -6.86 1.44 3.42
C SER A 61 -7.77 0.30 2.98
N GLU A 62 -8.15 0.24 1.70
CA GLU A 62 -8.92 -0.87 1.14
C GLU A 62 -8.18 -2.21 1.20
N ILE A 63 -6.89 -2.22 0.83
CA ILE A 63 -6.05 -3.41 0.94
C ILE A 63 -6.01 -3.87 2.39
N ARG A 64 -5.65 -2.99 3.32
CA ARG A 64 -5.61 -3.34 4.75
C ARG A 64 -6.97 -3.82 5.24
N HIS A 65 -8.06 -3.19 4.82
CA HIS A 65 -9.41 -3.61 5.18
C HIS A 65 -9.73 -5.05 4.74
N GLN A 66 -9.26 -5.47 3.55
CA GLN A 66 -9.46 -6.85 3.07
C GLN A 66 -8.71 -7.91 3.91
N PHE A 67 -7.58 -7.54 4.53
CA PHE A 67 -6.76 -8.46 5.35
C PHE A 67 -7.00 -8.31 6.86
N GLU A 68 -7.39 -7.13 7.34
CA GLU A 68 -7.53 -6.76 8.76
C GLU A 68 -8.99 -6.63 9.22
N GLY A 69 -9.95 -6.41 8.31
CA GLY A 69 -11.36 -6.16 8.63
C GLY A 69 -11.70 -4.70 9.00
N LEU A 70 -12.99 -4.42 9.27
CA LEU A 70 -13.48 -3.07 9.61
C LEU A 70 -12.87 -2.58 10.94
N PRO A 71 -12.31 -1.36 10.99
CA PRO A 71 -11.93 -0.78 12.25
C PRO A 71 -13.15 -0.34 13.10
N SER A 72 -13.26 -0.88 14.31
CA SER A 72 -14.10 -0.28 15.35
C SER A 72 -13.34 0.90 15.98
N LYS A 73 -13.89 2.12 15.86
CA LYS A 73 -13.25 3.41 16.22
C LYS A 73 -12.68 3.54 17.65
N ARG A 74 -12.95 2.62 18.57
CA ARG A 74 -12.37 2.58 19.94
C ARG A 74 -11.35 1.45 20.16
N ILE A 75 -11.31 0.49 19.27
CA ILE A 75 -10.47 -0.72 19.32
C ILE A 75 -9.19 -0.52 18.49
N GLU A 76 -9.24 0.36 17.49
CA GLU A 76 -8.20 0.61 16.48
C GLU A 76 -6.76 0.80 17.00
N LYS A 77 -6.53 1.60 18.05
CA LYS A 77 -5.15 1.97 18.42
C LYS A 77 -4.44 0.87 19.20
N GLN A 78 -5.16 0.18 20.08
CA GLN A 78 -4.62 -0.85 20.95
C GLN A 78 -4.58 -2.22 20.25
N GLU A 79 -5.48 -2.46 19.31
CA GLU A 79 -5.45 -3.69 18.50
C GLU A 79 -4.56 -3.59 17.27
N ARG A 80 -4.38 -2.40 16.65
CA ARG A 80 -3.32 -2.23 15.63
C ARG A 80 -1.94 -2.49 16.20
N SER A 81 -1.64 -1.99 17.41
CA SER A 81 -0.33 -2.22 18.02
C SER A 81 -0.09 -3.70 18.33
N ARG A 82 -1.14 -4.41 18.79
CA ARG A 82 -1.10 -5.88 18.99
C ARG A 82 -0.97 -6.64 17.68
N MET A 83 -1.77 -6.33 16.66
CA MET A 83 -1.71 -6.95 15.33
C MET A 83 -0.34 -6.74 14.68
N ILE A 84 0.23 -5.53 14.75
CA ILE A 84 1.57 -5.26 14.24
C ILE A 84 2.63 -6.04 15.03
N ALA A 85 2.52 -6.10 16.36
CA ALA A 85 3.44 -6.88 17.19
C ALA A 85 3.36 -8.38 16.89
N GLU A 86 2.17 -8.93 16.69
CA GLU A 86 1.94 -10.33 16.32
C GLU A 86 2.48 -10.63 14.92
N ARG A 87 2.22 -9.75 13.95
CA ARG A 87 2.76 -9.84 12.58
C ARG A 87 4.29 -9.75 12.58
N TYR A 88 4.86 -8.87 13.40
CA TYR A 88 6.31 -8.73 13.56
C TYR A 88 6.92 -9.98 14.20
N ALA A 89 6.30 -10.52 15.26
CA ALA A 89 6.74 -11.75 15.89
C ALA A 89 6.66 -12.96 14.93
N ALA A 90 5.59 -13.06 14.15
CA ALA A 90 5.45 -14.06 13.10
C ALA A 90 6.55 -13.92 12.04
N TYR A 91 6.80 -12.69 11.56
CA TYR A 91 7.87 -12.40 10.61
C TYR A 91 9.26 -12.77 11.15
N GLN A 92 9.56 -12.45 12.40
CA GLN A 92 10.85 -12.82 13.02
C GLN A 92 11.02 -14.34 13.08
N LYS A 93 9.98 -15.09 13.48
CA LYS A 93 10.02 -16.55 13.46
C LYS A 93 10.25 -17.12 12.05
N ILE A 94 9.62 -16.54 11.03
CA ILE A 94 9.83 -16.91 9.63
C ILE A 94 11.26 -16.60 9.18
N LYS A 95 11.81 -15.46 9.59
CA LYS A 95 13.17 -15.02 9.29
C LYS A 95 14.22 -15.94 9.93
N GLU A 96 14.02 -16.33 11.18
CA GLU A 96 14.88 -17.28 11.89
C GLU A 96 14.84 -18.66 11.24
N ARG A 97 13.65 -19.16 10.90
CA ARG A 97 13.48 -20.43 10.17
C ARG A 97 14.17 -20.39 8.80
N ARG A 98 14.11 -19.26 8.08
CA ARG A 98 14.85 -19.04 6.82
C ARG A 98 16.37 -19.09 7.01
N LYS A 99 16.88 -18.55 8.12
CA LYS A 99 18.30 -18.55 8.44
C LYS A 99 18.79 -19.98 8.77
N GLN A 100 17.95 -20.78 9.43
CA GLN A 100 18.22 -22.19 9.72
C GLN A 100 18.16 -23.08 8.46
N ASN A 101 17.24 -22.81 7.52
CA ASN A 101 17.09 -23.55 6.27
C ASN A 101 18.01 -23.08 5.12
N GLY A 102 19.04 -22.27 5.41
CA GLY A 102 20.00 -21.82 4.40
C GLY A 102 19.39 -20.99 3.25
N GLY A 103 18.24 -20.34 3.48
CA GLY A 103 17.60 -19.47 2.49
C GLY A 103 16.62 -20.13 1.50
N LYS A 104 16.36 -21.45 1.60
CA LYS A 104 15.33 -22.12 0.78
C LYS A 104 14.00 -22.28 1.53
N LEU A 105 12.91 -22.17 0.78
CA LEU A 105 11.51 -22.15 1.23
C LEU A 105 11.01 -23.51 1.72
#